data_AF-A0A4Y8R614-F1
#
_entry.id   AF-A0A4Y8R614-F1
#
_cell.length_a   1.000
_cell.length_b   1.000
_cell.length_c   1.000
_cell.angle_alpha   90.00
_cell.angle_beta   90.00
_cell.angle_gamma   90.00
#
_symmetry.space_group_name_H-M   'P 1'
#
loop_
_entity.id
_entity.type
_entity.pdbx_description
1 polymer ?
#
loop_
_entity_poly.entity_id
_entity_poly.type
_entity_poly.pdbx_seq_one_letter_code
_entity_poly.pdbx_strand_id
1 'polypeptide(L)' 'MPAGDPGTSAGTGRAQRPQRKSVLLRLDPAVHDALARWAGDDLRSVNAQIEMLLRRALDDAGRLPRDVRPPRRPGRPPRQ' A
#
# COMPACT_ATOMS: atom_id res chain seq x y z
N MET A 1 -9.67 35.24 -41.50
CA MET A 1 -10.50 35.01 -40.30
C MET A 1 -10.23 33.59 -39.81
N PRO A 2 -9.52 33.37 -38.69
CA PRO A 2 -9.29 32.05 -38.10
C PRO A 2 -10.37 31.74 -37.04
N ALA A 3 -11.08 30.62 -37.19
CA ALA A 3 -11.80 29.94 -36.12
C ALA A 3 -11.08 28.59 -35.98
N GLY A 4 -10.44 28.23 -34.87
CA GLY A 4 -10.85 28.39 -33.49
C GLY A 4 -11.09 26.98 -32.97
N ASP A 5 -10.02 26.27 -32.63
CA ASP A 5 -10.09 24.99 -31.90
C ASP A 5 -10.35 25.27 -30.42
N PRO A 6 -11.34 24.62 -29.78
CA PRO A 6 -11.29 24.40 -28.35
C PRO A 6 -11.62 22.96 -28.04
N GLY A 7 -10.58 22.13 -28.01
CA GLY A 7 -10.63 20.75 -27.53
C GLY A 7 -9.69 20.51 -26.36
N THR A 8 -9.48 21.51 -25.48
CA THR A 8 -8.72 21.33 -24.23
C THR A 8 -9.47 20.39 -23.31
N SER A 9 -9.28 19.08 -23.50
CA SER A 9 -9.65 18.07 -22.51
C SER A 9 -8.67 18.17 -21.34
N ALA A 10 -9.05 18.98 -20.36
CA ALA A 10 -8.43 19.03 -19.04
C ALA A 10 -8.58 17.64 -18.37
N GLY A 11 -7.58 16.78 -18.60
CA GLY A 11 -7.39 15.54 -17.87
C GLY A 11 -6.96 15.85 -16.44
N THR A 12 -7.94 15.83 -15.54
CA THR A 12 -7.83 15.83 -14.08
C THR A 12 -6.60 15.03 -13.59
N GLY A 13 -5.78 15.68 -12.76
CA GLY A 13 -4.57 15.10 -12.20
C GLY A 13 -4.84 13.77 -11.49
N ARG A 14 -4.32 12.68 -12.04
CA ARG A 14 -4.19 11.41 -11.32
C ARG A 14 -3.31 11.68 -10.10
N ALA A 15 -3.92 11.68 -8.90
CA ALA A 15 -3.19 11.72 -7.64
C ALA A 15 -2.04 10.70 -7.71
N GLN A 16 -0.80 11.20 -7.66
CA GLN A 16 0.39 10.36 -7.80
C GLN A 16 0.33 9.25 -6.74
N ARG A 17 0.22 7.99 -7.19
CA ARG A 17 0.28 6.85 -6.28
C ARG A 17 1.67 6.87 -5.65
N PRO A 18 1.81 6.99 -4.30
CA PRO A 18 3.12 6.98 -3.68
C PRO A 18 3.85 5.71 -4.07
N GLN A 19 5.10 5.88 -4.47
CA GLN A 19 5.94 4.82 -5.01
C GLN A 19 6.23 3.83 -3.89
N ARG A 20 5.76 2.59 -4.04
CA ARG A 20 6.02 1.52 -3.07
C ARG A 20 7.44 1.02 -3.28
N LYS A 21 8.24 1.00 -2.23
CA LYS A 21 9.57 0.40 -2.30
C LYS A 21 9.43 -1.13 -2.23
N SER A 22 9.87 -1.80 -3.28
CA SER A 22 10.05 -3.26 -3.26
C SER A 22 11.38 -3.58 -2.60
N VAL A 23 11.39 -4.49 -1.64
CA VAL A 23 12.59 -4.98 -0.97
C VAL A 23 12.52 -6.50 -0.95
N LEU A 24 13.63 -7.16 -1.31
CA LEU A 24 13.75 -8.61 -1.15
C LEU A 24 14.02 -8.93 0.32
N LEU A 25 13.05 -9.56 0.98
CA LEU A 25 13.19 -10.03 2.35
C LEU A 25 13.69 -11.48 2.33
N ARG A 26 14.80 -11.76 3.02
CA ARG A 26 15.21 -13.13 3.31
C ARG A 26 14.55 -13.54 4.61
N LEU A 27 13.64 -14.51 4.54
CA LEU A 27 12.92 -15.04 5.68
C LEU A 27 13.11 -16.54 5.73
N ASP A 28 13.14 -17.09 6.93
CA ASP A 28 13.06 -18.54 7.11
C ASP A 28 11.72 -19.06 6.51
N PRO A 29 11.72 -20.15 5.73
CA PRO A 29 10.51 -20.67 5.11
C PRO A 29 9.38 -20.98 6.09
N ALA A 30 9.69 -21.51 7.29
CA ALA A 30 8.68 -21.83 8.28
C ALA A 30 8.03 -20.56 8.85
N VAL A 31 8.80 -19.48 9.01
CA VAL A 31 8.28 -18.18 9.44
C VAL A 31 7.41 -17.56 8.35
N HIS A 32 7.83 -17.66 7.08
CA HIS A 32 7.00 -17.21 5.96
C HIS A 32 5.64 -17.93 5.94
N ASP A 33 5.65 -19.25 6.13
CA ASP A 33 4.42 -20.05 6.12
C ASP A 33 3.50 -19.71 7.30
N ALA A 34 4.06 -19.48 8.48
CA ALA A 34 3.29 -19.03 9.64
C ALA A 34 2.64 -17.66 9.38
N LEU A 35 3.37 -16.71 8.79
CA LEU A 35 2.83 -15.40 8.40
C LEU A 35 1.75 -15.53 7.32
N ALA A 36 1.93 -16.44 6.35
CA ALA A 36 0.96 -16.67 5.30
C ALA A 36 -0.36 -17.23 5.83
N ARG A 37 -0.30 -18.19 6.77
CA ARG A 37 -1.49 -18.73 7.45
C ARG A 37 -2.22 -17.65 8.24
N TRP A 38 -1.49 -16.90 9.07
CA TRP A 38 -2.09 -15.82 9.85
C TRP A 38 -2.71 -14.73 8.98
N ALA A 39 -2.04 -14.34 7.90
CA ALA A 39 -2.60 -13.39 6.94
C ALA A 39 -3.91 -13.91 6.32
N GLY A 40 -3.97 -15.22 6.01
CA GLY A 40 -5.17 -15.89 5.52
C GLY A 40 -6.33 -15.83 6.52
N ASP A 41 -6.05 -16.09 7.80
CA ASP A 41 -7.05 -16.02 8.89
C ASP A 41 -7.63 -14.60 9.05
N ASP A 42 -6.79 -13.57 8.86
CA ASP A 42 -7.19 -12.15 8.96
C ASP A 42 -7.77 -11.58 7.65
N LEU A 43 -7.94 -12.40 6.60
CA LEU A 43 -8.35 -11.98 5.25
C LEU A 43 -7.46 -10.87 4.66
N ARG A 44 -6.15 -10.94 4.94
CA ARG A 44 -5.12 -10.00 4.50
C ARG A 44 -4.15 -10.66 3.54
N SER A 45 -3.51 -9.86 2.70
CA SER A 45 -2.32 -10.34 1.99
C SER A 45 -1.14 -10.45 2.96
N VAL A 46 -0.23 -11.37 2.70
CA VAL A 46 1.00 -11.54 3.49
C VAL A 46 1.79 -10.23 3.58
N ASN A 47 1.87 -9.46 2.49
CA ASN A 47 2.52 -8.15 2.51
C ASN A 47 1.83 -7.13 3.41
N ALA A 48 0.49 -7.12 3.44
CA ALA A 48 -0.26 -6.25 4.36
C ALA A 48 -0.06 -6.68 5.82
N GLN A 49 0.06 -7.99 6.08
CA GLN A 49 0.38 -8.52 7.40
C GLN A 49 1.77 -8.10 7.86
N ILE A 50 2.79 -8.28 6.99
CA ILE A 50 4.17 -7.87 7.26
C ILE A 50 4.24 -6.35 7.51
N GLU A 51 3.57 -5.53 6.70
CA GLU A 51 3.55 -4.07 6.90
C GLU A 51 2.94 -3.69 8.27
N MET A 52 1.85 -4.34 8.66
CA MET A 52 1.19 -4.09 9.94
C MET A 52 2.11 -4.47 11.11
N LEU A 53 2.76 -5.63 11.05
CA LEU A 53 3.73 -6.08 12.04
C LEU A 53 4.92 -5.15 12.16
N LEU A 54 5.50 -4.71 11.05
CA LEU A 54 6.64 -3.79 11.05
C LEU A 54 6.27 -2.43 11.64
N ARG A 55 5.11 -1.89 11.29
CA ARG A 55 4.62 -0.63 11.88
C ARG A 55 4.42 -0.76 13.38
N ARG A 56 3.80 -1.86 13.83
CA ARG A 56 3.58 -2.13 15.25
C ARG A 56 4.90 -2.27 16.00
N ALA A 57 5.85 -3.04 15.48
CA ALA A 57 7.17 -3.20 16.08
C ALA A 57 7.95 -1.89 16.16
N LEU A 58 7.85 -1.03 15.14
CA LEU A 58 8.46 0.31 15.17
C LEU A 58 7.79 1.23 16.19
N ASP A 59 6.48 1.16 16.33
CA ASP A 59 5.71 1.94 17.31
C ASP A 59 6.03 1.51 18.75
N ASP A 60 5.98 0.21 19.02
CA ASP A 60 6.32 -0.39 20.31
C ASP A 60 7.78 -0.07 20.71
N ALA A 61 8.69 0.02 19.74
CA ALA A 61 10.09 0.42 19.95
C ALA A 61 10.29 1.94 20.06
N GLY A 62 9.25 2.77 19.90
CA GLY A 62 9.35 4.23 19.89
C GLY A 62 10.12 4.81 18.69
N ARG A 63 10.22 4.04 17.60
CA ARG A 63 11.00 4.37 16.39
C ARG A 63 10.14 4.68 15.18
N LEU A 64 8.81 4.71 15.32
CA LEU A 64 7.91 5.02 14.22
C LEU A 64 8.08 6.48 13.79
N PRO A 65 8.46 6.75 12.52
CA PRO A 65 8.57 8.12 12.03
C PRO A 65 7.20 8.83 11.99
N ARG A 66 7.18 10.13 12.29
CA ARG A 66 5.94 10.94 12.38
C ARG A 66 5.27 11.19 11.02
N ASP A 67 6.01 11.03 9.93
CA ASP A 67 5.57 11.22 8.55
C ASP A 67 5.01 9.93 7.91
N VAL A 68 4.94 8.84 8.68
CA VAL A 68 4.38 7.56 8.22
C VAL A 68 2.92 7.73 7.82
N ARG A 69 2.63 7.51 6.53
CA ARG A 69 1.27 7.59 5.99
C ARG A 69 0.36 6.55 6.67
N PRO A 70 -0.91 6.88 6.97
CA PRO A 70 -1.86 5.92 7.52
C PRO A 70 -2.03 4.70 6.60
N PRO A 71 -2.33 3.51 7.16
CA PRO A 71 -2.57 2.33 6.38
C PRO A 71 -3.69 2.59 5.36
N ARG A 72 -3.53 2.08 4.14
CA ARG A 72 -4.58 2.24 3.14
C ARG A 72 -5.82 1.47 3.59
N ARG A 73 -6.98 2.12 3.55
CA ARG A 73 -8.25 1.46 3.79
C ARG A 73 -8.42 0.32 2.77
N PRO A 74 -9.03 -0.82 3.16
CA PRO A 74 -9.39 -1.88 2.22
C PRO A 74 -10.10 -1.25 1.02
N GLY A 75 -9.56 -1.48 -0.18
CA GLY A 75 -10.14 -0.92 -1.39
C GLY A 75 -11.50 -1.54 -1.59
N ARG A 76 -12.57 -0.73 -1.62
CA ARG A 76 -13.86 -1.18 -2.13
C ARG A 76 -13.59 -1.70 -3.55
N PRO A 77 -13.96 -2.95 -3.89
CA PRO A 77 -13.77 -3.45 -5.24
C PRO A 77 -14.49 -2.50 -6.21
N PRO A 78 -13.85 -2.14 -7.34
CA PRO A 78 -14.52 -1.34 -8.35
C PRO A 78 -15.78 -2.10 -8.80
N ARG A 79 -16.90 -1.38 -8.90
CA ARG A 79 -18.11 -1.93 -9.52
C ARG A 79 -17.77 -2.21 -10.99
N GLN A 80 -17.90 -3.46 -11.40
CA GLN A 80 -18.02 -3.81 -12.81
C GLN A 80 -19.36 -3.30 -13.33
#